data_AF-A0A3N5Z9T5-F1
#
_entry.id   AF-A0A3N5Z9T5-F1
#
_cell.length_a   1.000
_cell.length_b   1.000
_cell.length_c   1.000
_cell.angle_alpha   90.00
_cell.angle_beta   90.00
_cell.angle_gamma   90.00
#
_symmetry.space_group_name_H-M   'P 1'
#
loop_
_entity.id
_entity.type
_entity.pdbx_description
1 polymer ?
#
loop_
_entity_poly.entity_id
_entity_poly.type
_entity_poly.pdbx_seq_one_letter_code
_entity_poly.pdbx_strand_id
1 'polypeptide(L)'
;MNEGLRDTSENGAVALAGTGVIGAGFAGRVLSREQISAIAGEAMARVDADGRRVLVLVPDGTRTMPMPLIFDLMEAGLGARSAALDYLVALGTHPLMSDEQLGRLVGRPVHGGRAGTSRIFNHR
;
A
#
# COMPACT_ATOMS: atom_id res chain seq x y z
N MET A 1 13.28 33.14 -8.94
CA MET A 1 12.03 33.85 -9.26
C MET A 1 10.91 33.04 -8.66
N ASN A 2 10.20 33.68 -7.73
CA ASN A 2 9.24 33.09 -6.81
C ASN A 2 7.88 32.94 -7.51
N GLU A 3 7.41 31.71 -7.74
CA GLU A 3 6.06 31.48 -8.27
C GLU A 3 5.22 30.70 -7.25
N GLY A 4 4.43 31.45 -6.47
CA GLY A 4 3.02 31.15 -6.27
C GLY A 4 2.62 30.08 -5.25
N LEU A 5 3.00 30.24 -3.98
CA LEU A 5 2.23 29.65 -2.88
C LEU A 5 0.86 30.35 -2.83
N ARG A 6 -0.21 29.69 -3.28
CA ARG A 6 -1.58 30.13 -3.04
C ARG A 6 -2.17 29.27 -1.93
N ASP A 7 -2.24 29.86 -0.74
CA ASP A 7 -3.11 29.43 0.33
C ASP A 7 -4.57 29.67 -0.10
N THR A 8 -5.33 28.59 -0.22
CA THR A 8 -6.78 28.64 -0.47
C THR A 8 -7.50 27.86 0.62
N SER A 9 -7.98 28.60 1.62
CA SER A 9 -9.19 28.35 2.43
C SER A 9 -9.27 27.07 3.29
N GLU A 10 -9.34 27.26 4.62
CA GLU A 10 -10.06 26.51 5.69
C GLU A 10 -10.18 24.98 5.72
N ASN A 11 -9.55 24.22 4.82
CA ASN A 11 -9.45 22.76 4.92
C ASN A 11 -8.07 22.34 4.42
N GLY A 12 -7.10 22.27 5.34
CA GLY A 12 -5.67 22.08 5.08
C GLY A 12 -5.28 20.76 4.41
N ALA A 13 -5.73 20.53 3.18
CA ALA A 13 -5.24 19.50 2.29
C ALA A 13 -4.19 20.12 1.36
N VAL A 14 -2.97 19.59 1.42
CA VAL A 14 -1.94 19.83 0.42
C VAL A 14 -1.92 18.60 -0.49
N ALA A 15 -2.22 18.77 -1.77
CA ALA A 15 -2.03 17.77 -2.81
C ALA A 15 -0.97 18.30 -3.78
N LEU A 16 0.12 17.56 -3.99
CA LEU A 16 1.21 17.96 -4.89
C LEU A 16 1.33 16.96 -6.05
N ALA A 17 0.88 17.33 -7.25
CA ALA A 17 1.10 16.52 -8.46
C ALA A 17 2.18 17.17 -9.34
N GLY A 18 3.36 16.54 -9.38
CA GLY A 18 4.54 16.91 -10.18
C GLY A 18 5.66 15.89 -9.90
N THR A 19 6.94 16.19 -10.14
CA THR A 19 8.11 15.44 -9.60
C THR A 19 8.18 15.45 -8.05
N GLY A 20 7.04 15.64 -7.39
CA GLY A 20 6.84 15.75 -5.95
C GLY A 20 5.98 14.60 -5.40
N VAL A 21 5.52 14.81 -4.17
CA VAL A 21 4.88 13.81 -3.31
C VAL A 21 3.44 13.50 -3.75
N ILE A 22 3.16 12.25 -4.09
CA ILE A 22 1.78 11.75 -4.24
C ILE A 22 1.22 11.45 -2.85
N GLY A 23 0.30 12.25 -2.37
CA GLY A 23 -0.31 12.07 -1.05
C GLY A 23 -1.30 13.15 -0.68
N ALA A 24 -2.11 12.85 0.33
CA ALA A 24 -2.99 13.82 0.98
C ALA A 24 -3.14 13.47 2.47
N GLY A 25 -3.42 14.48 3.29
CA GLY A 25 -3.68 14.34 4.73
C GLY A 25 -4.55 15.49 5.23
N PHE A 26 -5.24 15.27 6.35
CA PHE A 26 -6.11 16.26 6.99
C PHE A 26 -5.90 16.22 8.50
N ALA A 27 -5.89 17.38 9.16
CA ALA A 27 -5.67 17.46 10.61
C ALA A 27 -6.84 16.90 11.44
N GLY A 28 -8.07 16.97 10.92
CA GLY A 28 -9.29 16.65 11.68
C GLY A 28 -10.13 15.49 11.14
N ARG A 29 -9.69 14.80 10.08
CA ARG A 29 -10.44 13.68 9.51
C ARG A 29 -9.55 12.64 8.84
N VAL A 30 -10.07 11.43 8.72
CA VAL A 30 -9.45 10.36 7.94
C VAL A 30 -9.69 10.54 6.44
N LEU A 31 -8.85 9.91 5.64
CA LEU A 31 -9.10 9.76 4.21
C LEU A 31 -10.28 8.81 3.98
N SER A 32 -11.13 9.16 3.02
CA SER A 32 -12.15 8.24 2.51
C SER A 32 -11.52 7.12 1.70
N ARG A 33 -12.26 6.03 1.48
CA ARG A 33 -11.81 4.90 0.66
C ARG A 33 -11.49 5.35 -0.76
N GLU A 34 -12.28 6.28 -1.29
CA GLU A 34 -12.12 6.86 -2.63
C GLU A 34 -10.83 7.68 -2.71
N GLN A 35 -10.54 8.48 -1.69
CA GLN A 35 -9.28 9.24 -1.60
C GLN A 35 -8.06 8.32 -1.52
N ILE A 36 -8.12 7.27 -0.69
CA ILE A 36 -7.04 6.28 -0.59
C ILE A 36 -6.83 5.60 -1.95
N SER A 37 -7.91 5.19 -2.62
CA SER A 37 -7.85 4.50 -3.90
C SER A 37 -7.26 5.38 -5.01
N ALA A 38 -7.64 6.67 -5.06
CA ALA A 38 -7.10 7.62 -6.03
C ALA A 38 -5.60 7.87 -5.83
N ILE A 39 -5.17 8.11 -4.59
CA ILE A 39 -3.75 8.34 -4.24
C ILE A 39 -2.92 7.09 -4.57
N ALA A 40 -3.39 5.91 -4.15
CA ALA A 40 -2.70 4.66 -4.40
C ALA A 40 -2.61 4.37 -5.91
N GLY A 41 -3.71 4.53 -6.65
CA GLY A 41 -3.76 4.31 -8.09
C GLY A 41 -2.78 5.22 -8.85
N GLU A 42 -2.72 6.50 -8.50
CA GLU A 42 -1.74 7.43 -9.08
C GLU A 42 -0.30 6.98 -8.77
N ALA A 43 -0.01 6.60 -7.53
CA ALA A 43 1.31 6.13 -7.14
C ALA A 43 1.72 4.87 -7.89
N MET A 44 0.83 3.87 -7.98
CA MET A 44 1.08 2.60 -8.67
C MET A 44 1.28 2.79 -10.17
N ALA A 45 0.56 3.72 -10.80
CA ALA A 45 0.73 4.05 -12.22
C ALA A 45 2.14 4.57 -12.54
N ARG A 46 2.83 5.21 -11.58
CA ARG A 46 4.21 5.67 -11.75
C ARG A 46 5.28 4.64 -11.41
N VAL A 47 4.91 3.51 -10.81
CA VAL A 47 5.86 2.41 -10.56
C VAL A 47 6.15 1.70 -11.88
N ASP A 48 7.44 1.59 -12.21
CA ASP A 48 7.93 0.80 -13.33
C ASP A 48 7.94 -0.69 -12.97
N ALA A 49 6.76 -1.31 -13.07
CA ALA A 49 6.47 -2.69 -12.66
C ALA A 49 6.31 -3.66 -13.84
N ASP A 50 6.25 -3.16 -15.07
CA ASP A 50 5.85 -3.95 -16.24
C ASP A 50 6.84 -5.10 -16.50
N GLY A 51 6.35 -6.34 -16.42
CA GLY A 51 7.16 -7.55 -16.56
C GLY A 51 8.18 -7.78 -15.44
N ARG A 52 8.17 -6.96 -14.38
CA ARG A 52 9.10 -7.08 -13.24
C ARG A 52 8.52 -7.88 -12.10
N ARG A 53 9.40 -8.40 -11.25
CA ARG A 53 9.00 -8.98 -9.96
C ARG A 53 9.02 -7.89 -8.91
N VAL A 54 7.86 -7.64 -8.29
CA VAL A 54 7.67 -6.61 -7.26
C VAL A 54 7.52 -7.31 -5.91
N LEU A 55 8.29 -6.86 -4.93
CA LEU A 55 8.18 -7.30 -3.53
C LEU A 55 7.71 -6.12 -2.68
N VAL A 56 6.54 -6.24 -2.06
CA VAL A 56 5.96 -5.20 -1.20
C VAL A 56 6.32 -5.51 0.26
N LEU A 57 6.99 -4.57 0.93
CA LEU A 57 7.22 -4.65 2.37
C LEU A 57 5.97 -4.19 3.11
N VAL A 58 5.45 -5.04 3.99
CA VAL A 58 4.24 -4.76 4.77
C VAL A 58 4.54 -4.93 6.26
N PRO A 59 3.90 -4.13 7.14
CA PRO A 59 4.02 -4.38 8.57
C PRO A 59 3.28 -5.67 8.95
N ASP A 60 3.57 -6.17 10.14
CA ASP A 60 2.80 -7.25 10.74
C ASP A 60 1.49 -6.74 11.39
N GLY A 61 0.75 -7.64 12.04
CA GLY A 61 -0.51 -7.31 12.71
C GLY A 61 -0.38 -6.43 13.96
N THR A 62 0.82 -6.03 14.37
CA THR A 62 1.02 -5.16 15.54
C THR A 62 0.97 -3.68 15.18
N ARG A 63 0.94 -3.35 13.88
CA ARG A 63 0.71 -2.00 13.38
C ARG A 63 -0.70 -1.84 12.86
N THR A 64 -1.27 -0.68 13.13
CA THR A 64 -2.60 -0.32 12.61
C THR A 64 -2.44 0.20 11.17
N MET A 65 -2.87 -0.62 10.22
CA MET A 65 -2.98 -0.27 8.81
C MET A 65 -4.20 -1.02 8.25
N PRO A 66 -4.99 -0.43 7.31
CA PRO A 66 -6.06 -1.13 6.64
C PRO A 66 -5.49 -2.12 5.60
N MET A 67 -4.73 -3.11 6.07
CA MET A 67 -3.97 -4.05 5.24
C MET A 67 -4.82 -4.77 4.19
N PRO A 68 -6.06 -5.22 4.46
CA PRO A 68 -6.92 -5.78 3.42
C PRO A 68 -7.16 -4.81 2.24
N LEU A 69 -7.47 -3.54 2.53
CA LEU A 69 -7.66 -2.51 1.51
C LEU A 69 -6.36 -2.25 0.73
N ILE A 70 -5.22 -2.14 1.43
CA ILE A 70 -3.93 -1.90 0.78
C ILE A 70 -3.55 -3.09 -0.12
N PHE A 71 -3.81 -4.32 0.33
CA PHE A 71 -3.56 -5.53 -0.47
C PHE A 71 -4.40 -5.51 -1.75
N ASP A 72 -5.70 -5.22 -1.66
CA ASP A 72 -6.60 -5.09 -2.81
C ASP A 72 -6.10 -4.03 -3.81
N LEU A 73 -5.66 -2.87 -3.32
CA LEU A 73 -5.17 -1.79 -4.17
C LEU A 73 -3.85 -2.14 -4.88
N MET A 74 -2.92 -2.82 -4.19
CA MET A 74 -1.67 -3.29 -4.78
C MET A 74 -1.94 -4.32 -5.88
N GLU A 75 -2.84 -5.27 -5.64
CA GLU A 75 -3.25 -6.26 -6.64
C GLU A 75 -3.88 -5.58 -7.87
N ALA A 76 -4.80 -4.63 -7.66
CA ALA A 76 -5.44 -3.90 -8.74
C ALA A 76 -4.45 -3.03 -9.55
N GLY A 77 -3.52 -2.34 -8.89
CA GLY A 77 -2.61 -1.40 -9.53
C GLY A 77 -1.38 -2.04 -10.18
N LEU A 78 -0.88 -3.14 -9.62
CA LEU A 78 0.40 -3.75 -10.02
C LEU A 78 0.28 -5.20 -10.46
N GLY A 79 -0.75 -5.94 -10.04
CA GLY A 79 -0.86 -7.39 -10.23
C GLY A 79 -0.70 -7.81 -11.69
N ALA A 80 -1.54 -7.27 -12.58
CA ALA A 80 -1.51 -7.60 -14.01
C ALA A 80 -0.30 -7.04 -14.78
N ARG A 81 0.37 -6.02 -14.23
CA ARG A 81 1.55 -5.38 -14.85
C ARG A 81 2.83 -6.14 -14.50
N SER A 82 2.91 -6.67 -13.29
CA SER A 82 4.08 -7.38 -12.78
C SER A 82 4.16 -8.83 -13.28
N ALA A 83 5.39 -9.34 -13.43
CA ALA A 83 5.61 -10.78 -13.60
C ALA A 83 5.37 -11.57 -12.29
N ALA A 84 5.48 -10.88 -11.13
CA ALA A 84 5.07 -11.38 -9.84
C ALA A 84 4.85 -10.21 -8.88
N LEU A 85 3.81 -10.28 -8.06
CA LEU A 85 3.55 -9.36 -6.95
C LEU A 85 3.53 -10.18 -5.65
N ASP A 86 4.63 -10.11 -4.90
CA ASP A 86 4.81 -10.85 -3.65
C ASP A 86 4.97 -9.88 -2.46
N TYR A 87 4.83 -10.38 -1.24
CA TYR A 87 4.82 -9.57 -0.02
C TYR A 87 5.82 -10.11 1.01
N LEU A 88 6.49 -9.23 1.76
CA LEU A 88 7.34 -9.59 2.88
C LEU A 88 6.87 -8.86 4.14
N VAL A 89 6.46 -9.62 5.15
CA VAL A 89 6.09 -9.09 6.47
C VAL A 89 7.35 -8.74 7.25
N ALA A 90 7.52 -7.45 7.52
CA ALA A 90 8.65 -6.91 8.27
C ALA A 90 8.42 -7.08 9.78
N LEU A 91 8.73 -8.27 10.31
CA LEU A 91 8.48 -8.66 11.69
C LEU A 91 9.38 -7.98 12.73
N GLY A 92 10.59 -7.56 12.35
CA GLY A 92 11.62 -7.22 13.33
C GLY A 92 11.92 -8.42 14.22
N THR A 93 11.78 -8.26 15.54
CA THR A 93 11.96 -9.35 16.52
C THR A 93 10.69 -10.15 16.80
N HIS A 94 9.57 -9.85 16.13
CA HIS A 94 8.32 -10.55 16.36
C HIS A 94 8.36 -11.98 15.78
N PRO A 95 7.60 -12.92 16.38
CA PRO A 95 7.49 -14.29 15.88
C PRO A 95 6.96 -14.35 14.44
N LEU A 96 7.29 -15.44 13.74
CA LEU A 96 6.72 -15.72 12.42
C LEU A 96 5.19 -15.82 12.48
N MET A 97 4.51 -15.21 11.52
CA MET A 97 3.06 -15.32 11.39
C MET A 97 2.69 -16.65 10.71
N SER A 98 1.71 -17.34 11.29
CA SER A 98 1.06 -18.51 10.68
C SER A 98 0.20 -18.11 9.49
N ASP A 99 -0.19 -19.07 8.65
CA ASP A 99 -1.14 -18.85 7.55
C ASP A 99 -2.45 -18.20 8.01
N GLU A 100 -2.97 -18.60 9.17
CA GLU A 100 -4.19 -18.00 9.73
C GLU A 100 -3.97 -16.51 10.06
N GLN A 101 -2.84 -16.18 10.68
CA GLN A 101 -2.49 -14.79 11.01
C GLN A 101 -2.24 -13.96 9.75
N LEU A 102 -1.56 -14.52 8.75
CA LEU A 102 -1.36 -13.88 7.45
C LEU A 102 -2.71 -13.64 6.75
N GLY A 103 -3.61 -14.62 6.78
CA GLY A 103 -4.94 -14.49 6.17
C GLY A 103 -5.78 -13.39 6.82
N ARG A 104 -5.71 -13.27 8.15
CA ARG A 104 -6.32 -12.15 8.88
C ARG A 104 -5.68 -10.80 8.51
N LEU A 105 -4.35 -10.76 8.36
CA LEU A 105 -3.61 -9.56 7.97
C LEU A 105 -4.05 -9.03 6.61
N VAL A 106 -4.13 -9.90 5.59
CA VAL A 106 -4.45 -9.50 4.21
C VAL A 106 -5.94 -9.56 3.88
N GLY A 107 -6.77 -10.05 4.80
CA GLY A 107 -8.23 -10.11 4.64
C GLY A 107 -8.74 -11.18 3.67
N ARG A 108 -7.94 -12.21 3.39
CA ARG A 108 -8.30 -13.32 2.49
C ARG A 108 -7.59 -14.61 2.90
N PRO A 109 -8.09 -15.81 2.52
CA PRO A 109 -7.46 -17.07 2.91
C PRO A 109 -5.99 -17.16 2.46
N VAL A 110 -5.15 -17.70 3.33
CA VAL A 110 -3.74 -17.98 3.05
C VAL A 110 -3.46 -19.47 3.28
N HIS A 111 -2.77 -20.09 2.33
CA HIS A 111 -2.35 -21.49 2.42
C HIS A 111 -0.90 -21.64 1.93
N GLY A 112 -0.03 -22.17 2.78
CA GLY A 112 1.40 -22.30 2.50
C GLY A 112 2.06 -20.97 2.17
N GLY A 113 1.69 -19.89 2.87
CA GLY A 113 2.16 -18.53 2.60
C GLY A 113 1.71 -17.97 1.24
N ARG A 114 0.58 -18.40 0.69
CA ARG A 114 0.03 -17.88 -0.57
C ARG A 114 -1.39 -17.34 -0.41
N ALA A 115 -1.64 -16.18 -1.01
CA ALA A 115 -2.97 -15.61 -1.22
C ALA A 115 -3.18 -15.39 -2.72
N GLY A 116 -4.02 -16.21 -3.35
CA GLY A 116 -4.15 -16.23 -4.82
C GLY A 116 -2.81 -16.55 -5.50
N THR A 117 -2.38 -15.69 -6.41
CA THR A 117 -1.09 -15.83 -7.13
C THR A 117 0.11 -15.36 -6.31
N SER A 118 -0.11 -14.45 -5.34
CA SER A 118 0.93 -13.83 -4.53
C SER A 118 1.45 -14.74 -3.44
N ARG A 119 2.76 -14.68 -3.20
CA ARG A 119 3.40 -15.25 -2.02
C ARG A 119 3.52 -14.18 -0.94
N ILE A 120 3.40 -14.60 0.31
CA ILE A 120 3.56 -13.79 1.51
C ILE A 120 4.64 -14.46 2.37
N PHE A 121 5.76 -13.76 2.53
CA PHE A 121 6.92 -14.22 3.28
C PHE A 121 6.94 -13.58 4.66
N ASN A 122 7.41 -14.32 5.65
CA ASN A 122 7.84 -13.74 6.92
C ASN A 122 9.32 -13.37 6.82
N HIS A 123 9.70 -12.16 7.24
CA HIS A 123 11.11 -11.82 7.39
C HIS A 123 11.77 -12.71 8.46
N ARG A 124 13.04 -13.05 8.24
CA ARG A 124 13.88 -13.88 9.11
C ARG A 124 15.24 -13.23 9.24
#